data_AF-A0A1V4RH45-F1
#
_entry.id   AF-A0A1V4RH45-F1
#
_cell.length_a   1.000
_cell.length_b   1.000
_cell.length_c   1.000
_cell.angle_alpha   90.00
_cell.angle_beta   90.00
_cell.angle_gamma   90.00
#
_symmetry.space_group_name_H-M   'P 1'
#
loop_
_entity.id
_entity.type
_entity.pdbx_description
1 polymer ?
#
loop_
_entity_poly.entity_id
_entity_poly.type
_entity_poly.pdbx_seq_one_letter_code
_entity_poly.pdbx_strand_id
1 'polypeptide(L)'
;ITAINILGGLAIGVLQKGMPLSQALHTYTLLTIGDGLVAQIPALILSTAAGVIVTRAASEENMGMELATQMLAKPRAILVAAGALLIFAIIPGLPTVPFLLLATLAGGVAYSTRKAKQKQIEEEAIKVSRAKPQERIEDYLRMDTLEIEIGYGLIPLVAPEQGGDLLDRVTAIRRQCASELGLVVPPVRIRDNLQLKPNEYKIKIKGVEIAQGEVMPESYLAMNPGCAQGEIEGID
;
A
#
# COMPACT_ATOMS: atom_id res chain seq x y z
N ILE A 1 10.66 6.97 -40.45
CA ILE A 1 9.89 7.37 -41.66
C ILE A 1 9.80 8.89 -41.77
N THR A 2 9.37 9.61 -40.72
CA THR A 2 9.27 11.09 -40.70
C THR A 2 10.56 11.83 -41.08
N ALA A 3 11.70 11.51 -40.47
CA ALA A 3 12.98 12.14 -40.82
C ALA A 3 13.41 11.86 -42.28
N ILE A 4 13.08 10.67 -42.79
CA ILE A 4 13.40 10.27 -44.17
C ILE A 4 12.50 11.02 -45.16
N ASN A 5 11.21 11.14 -44.87
CA ASN A 5 10.25 11.87 -45.73
C ASN A 5 10.56 13.37 -45.78
N ILE A 6 10.96 13.97 -44.65
CA ILE A 6 11.34 15.39 -44.60
C ILE A 6 12.65 15.63 -45.34
N LEU A 7 13.72 14.87 -45.04
CA LEU A 7 15.02 15.08 -45.68
C LEU A 7 15.02 14.70 -47.16
N GLY A 8 14.37 13.59 -47.52
CA GLY A 8 14.21 13.16 -48.90
C GLY A 8 13.33 14.11 -49.71
N GLY A 9 12.21 14.56 -49.11
CA GLY A 9 11.33 15.57 -49.71
C GLY A 9 12.04 16.90 -49.93
N LEU A 10 12.86 17.34 -48.97
CA LEU A 10 13.67 18.55 -49.07
C LEU A 10 14.73 18.44 -50.16
N ALA A 11 15.46 17.32 -50.22
CA ALA A 11 16.46 17.06 -51.25
C ALA A 11 15.84 17.06 -52.66
N ILE A 12 14.70 16.41 -52.85
CA ILE A 12 13.98 16.40 -54.14
C ILE A 12 13.42 17.80 -54.46
N GLY A 13 12.84 18.49 -53.48
CA GLY A 13 12.25 19.82 -53.65
C GLY A 13 13.27 20.86 -54.12
N VAL A 14 14.45 20.88 -53.49
CA VAL A 14 15.49 21.87 -53.78
C VAL A 14 16.38 21.45 -54.95
N LEU A 15 16.88 20.21 -54.96
CA LEU A 15 17.89 19.78 -55.95
C LEU A 15 17.30 19.35 -57.29
N GLN A 16 16.08 18.79 -57.31
CA GLN A 16 15.45 18.33 -58.56
C GLN A 16 14.35 19.26 -59.05
N LYS A 17 13.52 19.80 -58.16
CA LYS A 17 12.37 20.64 -58.54
C LYS A 17 12.65 22.14 -58.50
N GLY A 18 13.86 22.56 -58.09
CA GLY A 18 14.27 23.96 -58.05
C GLY A 18 13.44 24.84 -57.11
N MET A 19 12.76 24.26 -56.12
CA MET A 19 11.96 25.04 -55.17
C MET A 19 12.86 25.81 -54.21
N PRO A 20 12.45 27.03 -53.80
CA PRO A 20 13.09 27.73 -52.70
C PRO A 20 13.10 26.87 -51.43
N LEU A 21 14.21 26.89 -50.68
CA LEU A 21 14.41 26.07 -49.48
C LEU A 21 13.27 26.22 -48.47
N SER A 22 12.76 27.45 -48.23
CA SER A 22 11.67 27.66 -47.28
C SER A 22 10.35 27.05 -47.75
N GLN A 23 10.08 27.05 -49.06
CA GLN A 23 8.86 26.51 -49.64
C GLN A 23 8.91 24.97 -49.64
N ALA A 24 10.06 24.39 -49.95
CA ALA A 24 10.29 22.95 -49.85
C ALA A 24 10.15 22.46 -48.40
N LEU A 25 10.72 23.18 -47.42
CA LEU A 25 10.55 22.87 -46.00
C LEU A 25 9.08 22.85 -45.58
N HIS A 26 8.31 23.89 -45.91
CA HIS A 26 6.91 23.97 -45.54
C HIS A 26 6.08 22.83 -46.16
N THR A 27 6.20 22.64 -47.49
CA THR A 27 5.39 21.65 -48.22
C THR A 27 5.67 20.22 -47.78
N TYR A 28 6.95 19.82 -47.72
CA TYR A 28 7.30 18.43 -47.39
C TYR A 28 7.17 18.11 -45.90
N THR A 29 7.28 19.11 -45.01
CA THR A 29 6.95 18.93 -43.59
C THR A 29 5.44 18.72 -43.40
N LEU A 30 4.61 19.51 -44.08
CA LEU A 30 3.15 19.41 -43.99
C LEU A 30 2.65 18.07 -44.57
N LEU A 31 3.19 17.65 -45.72
CA LEU A 31 2.92 16.32 -46.30
C LEU A 31 3.34 15.18 -45.37
N THR A 32 4.49 15.30 -44.70
CA THR A 32 4.97 14.27 -43.77
C THR A 32 4.12 14.18 -42.51
N ILE A 33 3.66 15.31 -41.97
CA ILE A 33 2.72 15.32 -40.83
C ILE A 33 1.39 14.69 -41.26
N GLY A 34 0.90 15.03 -42.45
CA GLY A 34 -0.32 14.45 -43.03
C GLY A 34 -0.23 12.92 -43.16
N ASP A 35 0.87 12.41 -43.73
CA ASP A 35 1.16 10.98 -43.86
C ASP A 35 1.18 10.28 -42.48
N GLY A 36 1.82 10.90 -41.49
CA GLY A 36 1.84 10.41 -40.11
C GLY A 36 0.45 10.31 -39.49
N LEU A 37 -0.39 11.36 -39.64
CA LEU A 37 -1.75 11.38 -39.10
C LEU A 37 -2.67 10.37 -39.79
N VAL A 38 -2.58 10.25 -41.13
CA VAL A 38 -3.38 9.31 -41.92
C VAL A 38 -3.03 7.86 -41.59
N ALA A 39 -1.75 7.55 -41.28
CA ALA A 39 -1.34 6.21 -40.88
C ALA A 39 -1.63 5.90 -39.40
N GLN A 40 -1.38 6.85 -38.49
CA GLN A 40 -1.39 6.57 -37.04
C GLN A 40 -2.78 6.60 -36.42
N ILE A 41 -3.67 7.50 -36.84
CA ILE A 41 -5.01 7.60 -36.24
C ILE A 41 -5.79 6.29 -36.46
N PRO A 42 -5.87 5.74 -37.69
CA PRO A 42 -6.55 4.46 -37.90
C PRO A 42 -5.86 3.30 -37.20
N ALA A 43 -4.52 3.27 -37.19
CA ALA A 43 -3.76 2.22 -36.52
C ALA A 43 -4.02 2.18 -35.01
N LEU A 44 -4.10 3.35 -34.35
CA LEU A 44 -4.40 3.45 -32.92
C LEU A 44 -5.83 2.97 -32.61
N ILE A 45 -6.80 3.38 -33.43
CA ILE A 45 -8.20 2.94 -33.29
C ILE A 45 -8.28 1.42 -33.47
N LEU A 46 -7.64 0.86 -34.50
CA LEU A 46 -7.64 -0.58 -34.78
C LEU A 46 -6.95 -1.37 -33.66
N SER A 47 -5.78 -0.91 -33.20
CA SER A 47 -5.05 -1.56 -32.11
C SER A 47 -5.84 -1.54 -30.79
N THR A 48 -6.49 -0.43 -30.49
CA THR A 48 -7.30 -0.30 -29.27
C THR A 48 -8.54 -1.19 -29.36
N ALA A 49 -9.23 -1.20 -30.50
CA ALA A 49 -10.38 -2.06 -30.75
C ALA A 49 -10.01 -3.55 -30.68
N ALA A 50 -8.89 -3.96 -31.29
CA ALA A 50 -8.39 -5.32 -31.21
C ALA A 50 -8.01 -5.71 -29.77
N GLY A 51 -7.33 -4.82 -29.02
CA GLY A 51 -7.00 -5.04 -27.61
C GLY A 51 -8.25 -5.24 -26.75
N VAL A 52 -9.25 -4.38 -26.92
CA VAL A 52 -10.58 -4.47 -26.31
C VAL A 52 -11.26 -5.81 -26.60
N ILE A 53 -11.29 -6.25 -27.87
CA ILE A 53 -11.90 -7.52 -28.29
C ILE A 53 -11.17 -8.73 -27.70
N VAL A 54 -9.83 -8.70 -27.63
CA VAL A 54 -9.02 -9.80 -27.09
C VAL A 54 -9.20 -9.93 -25.58
N THR A 55 -9.23 -8.81 -24.84
CA THR A 55 -9.45 -8.83 -23.39
C THR A 55 -10.85 -9.29 -22.99
N ARG A 56 -11.84 -9.17 -23.89
CA ARG A 56 -13.22 -9.64 -23.68
C ARG A 56 -13.34 -11.16 -23.56
N ALA A 57 -12.40 -11.96 -24.11
CA ALA A 57 -12.49 -13.42 -24.07
C ALA A 57 -12.55 -14.01 -22.63
N ALA A 58 -12.31 -13.19 -21.60
CA ALA A 58 -12.35 -13.56 -20.19
C ALA A 58 -13.59 -13.06 -19.40
N SER A 59 -14.53 -12.30 -19.98
CA SER A 59 -15.71 -11.78 -19.25
C SER A 59 -17.06 -12.10 -19.90
N GLU A 60 -18.06 -12.44 -19.08
CA GLU A 60 -19.44 -12.78 -19.51
C GLU A 60 -20.36 -11.55 -19.66
N GLU A 61 -19.97 -10.38 -19.15
CA GLU A 61 -20.79 -9.16 -19.15
C GLU A 61 -20.67 -8.31 -20.44
N ASN A 62 -21.68 -7.47 -20.68
CA ASN A 62 -21.64 -6.47 -21.74
C ASN A 62 -20.56 -5.42 -21.45
N MET A 63 -19.50 -5.42 -22.26
CA MET A 63 -18.35 -4.53 -22.11
C MET A 63 -18.69 -3.04 -21.98
N GLY A 64 -19.73 -2.57 -22.68
CA GLY A 64 -20.18 -1.17 -22.55
C GLY A 64 -20.70 -0.86 -21.15
N MET A 65 -21.40 -1.81 -20.51
CA MET A 65 -21.85 -1.68 -19.13
C MET A 65 -20.67 -1.72 -18.16
N GLU A 66 -19.72 -2.62 -18.38
CA GLU A 66 -18.52 -2.74 -17.54
C GLU A 66 -17.63 -1.49 -17.60
N LEU A 67 -17.41 -0.94 -18.79
CA LEU A 67 -16.68 0.31 -18.94
C LEU A 67 -17.42 1.48 -18.28
N ALA A 68 -18.75 1.56 -18.46
CA ALA A 68 -19.57 2.58 -17.82
C ALA A 68 -19.49 2.47 -16.28
N THR A 69 -19.63 1.28 -15.72
CA THR A 69 -19.56 1.07 -14.26
C THR A 69 -18.17 1.38 -13.72
N GLN A 70 -17.09 0.98 -14.41
CA GLN A 70 -15.72 1.27 -13.97
C GLN A 70 -15.37 2.76 -14.04
N MET A 71 -15.80 3.48 -15.08
CA MET A 71 -15.57 4.91 -15.18
C MET A 71 -16.40 5.68 -14.14
N LEU A 72 -17.66 5.30 -13.94
CA LEU A 72 -18.55 5.92 -12.95
C LEU A 72 -18.20 5.54 -11.49
N ALA A 73 -17.46 4.46 -11.28
CA ALA A 73 -16.95 4.04 -9.97
C ALA A 73 -15.75 4.89 -9.49
N LYS A 74 -15.14 5.71 -10.35
CA LYS A 74 -13.99 6.56 -10.02
C LYS A 74 -14.41 8.02 -9.83
N PRO A 75 -14.69 8.47 -8.58
CA PRO A 75 -15.22 9.82 -8.33
C PRO A 75 -14.26 10.93 -8.77
N ARG A 76 -12.93 10.68 -8.78
CA ARG A 76 -11.94 11.64 -9.28
C ARG A 76 -12.11 11.93 -10.78
N ALA A 77 -12.37 10.90 -11.59
CA ALA A 77 -12.55 11.08 -13.03
C ALA A 77 -13.82 11.89 -13.34
N ILE A 78 -14.91 11.58 -12.62
CA ILE A 78 -16.18 12.30 -12.76
C ILE A 78 -16.06 13.76 -12.31
N LEU A 79 -15.29 14.05 -11.25
CA LEU A 79 -15.05 15.44 -10.79
C LEU A 79 -14.26 16.26 -11.82
N VAL A 80 -13.26 15.66 -12.47
CA VAL A 80 -12.52 16.33 -13.54
C VAL A 80 -13.45 16.65 -14.72
N ALA A 81 -14.33 15.71 -15.09
CA ALA A 81 -15.34 15.94 -16.12
C ALA A 81 -16.34 17.05 -15.73
N ALA A 82 -16.85 17.04 -14.49
CA ALA A 82 -17.72 18.10 -13.97
C ALA A 82 -17.05 19.48 -14.01
N GLY A 83 -15.76 19.55 -13.64
CA GLY A 83 -14.96 20.78 -13.74
C GLY A 83 -14.80 21.28 -15.18
N ALA A 84 -14.53 20.38 -16.12
CA ALA A 84 -14.46 20.75 -17.55
C ALA A 84 -15.82 21.27 -18.08
N LEU A 85 -16.93 20.64 -17.68
CA LEU A 85 -18.28 21.09 -18.03
C LEU A 85 -18.60 22.49 -17.47
N LEU A 86 -18.14 22.80 -16.25
CA LEU A 86 -18.26 24.16 -15.69
C LEU A 86 -17.45 25.18 -16.50
N ILE A 87 -16.23 24.83 -16.92
CA ILE A 87 -15.42 25.71 -17.77
C ILE A 87 -16.16 25.99 -19.09
N PHE A 88 -16.73 24.97 -19.73
CA PHE A 88 -17.51 25.14 -20.96
C PHE A 88 -18.78 25.98 -20.77
N ALA A 89 -19.39 25.94 -19.59
CA ALA A 89 -20.55 26.79 -19.29
C ALA A 89 -20.21 28.30 -19.29
N ILE A 90 -18.95 28.66 -19.00
CA ILE A 90 -18.47 30.05 -18.89
C ILE A 90 -18.02 30.59 -20.26
N ILE A 91 -17.72 29.72 -21.23
CA ILE A 91 -17.25 30.15 -22.56
C ILE A 91 -18.39 30.82 -23.34
N PRO A 92 -18.23 32.08 -23.77
CA PRO A 92 -19.24 32.77 -24.57
C PRO A 92 -19.40 32.09 -25.94
N GLY A 93 -20.64 31.84 -26.34
CA GLY A 93 -21.00 31.12 -27.58
C GLY A 93 -21.45 29.67 -27.38
N LEU A 94 -21.28 29.10 -26.17
CA LEU A 94 -21.81 27.79 -25.80
C LEU A 94 -23.10 27.92 -24.94
N PRO A 95 -24.05 26.98 -25.06
CA PRO A 95 -25.28 27.02 -24.28
C PRO A 95 -25.02 26.72 -22.79
N THR A 96 -24.92 27.77 -21.98
CA THR A 96 -24.58 27.70 -20.54
C THR A 96 -25.50 26.79 -19.72
N VAL A 97 -26.81 26.82 -19.99
CA VAL A 97 -27.82 26.07 -19.21
C VAL A 97 -27.62 24.54 -19.31
N PRO A 98 -27.49 23.93 -20.51
CA PRO A 98 -27.15 22.52 -20.65
C PRO A 98 -25.85 22.10 -19.94
N PHE A 99 -24.78 22.91 -20.05
CA PHE A 99 -23.49 22.56 -19.43
C PHE A 99 -23.54 22.63 -17.90
N LEU A 100 -24.25 23.60 -17.33
CA LEU A 100 -24.48 23.66 -15.88
C LEU A 100 -25.31 22.46 -15.38
N LEU A 101 -26.35 22.05 -16.12
CA LEU A 101 -27.14 20.88 -15.77
C LEU A 101 -26.28 19.60 -15.78
N LEU A 102 -25.47 19.41 -16.82
CA LEU A 102 -24.58 18.25 -16.91
C LEU A 102 -23.49 18.27 -15.83
N ALA A 103 -22.91 19.44 -15.53
CA ALA A 103 -21.91 19.60 -14.49
C ALA A 103 -22.46 19.26 -13.10
N THR A 104 -23.66 19.74 -12.79
CA THR A 104 -24.33 19.44 -11.50
C THR A 104 -24.69 17.96 -11.39
N LEU A 105 -25.18 17.34 -12.46
CA LEU A 105 -25.50 15.91 -12.48
C LEU A 105 -24.24 15.05 -12.29
N ALA A 106 -23.16 15.35 -13.02
CA ALA A 106 -21.87 14.68 -12.86
C ALA A 106 -21.30 14.87 -11.45
N GLY A 107 -21.37 16.08 -10.90
CA GLY A 107 -20.97 16.36 -9.52
C GLY A 107 -21.78 15.55 -8.48
N GLY A 108 -23.09 15.42 -8.69
CA GLY A 108 -23.97 14.59 -7.87
C GLY A 108 -23.59 13.11 -7.88
N VAL A 109 -23.31 12.56 -9.07
CA VAL A 109 -22.83 11.17 -9.22
C VAL A 109 -21.49 10.99 -8.49
N ALA A 110 -20.54 11.91 -8.68
CA ALA A 110 -19.24 11.84 -8.00
C ALA A 110 -19.37 11.87 -6.47
N TYR A 111 -20.29 12.69 -5.94
CA TYR A 111 -20.55 12.76 -4.51
C TYR A 111 -21.13 11.45 -3.96
N SER A 112 -22.10 10.86 -4.66
CA SER A 112 -22.70 9.58 -4.30
C SER A 112 -21.67 8.45 -4.28
N THR A 113 -20.86 8.32 -5.35
CA THR A 113 -19.81 7.30 -5.45
C THR A 113 -18.74 7.47 -4.38
N ARG A 114 -18.37 8.72 -4.03
CA ARG A 114 -17.41 9.00 -2.95
C ARG A 114 -17.96 8.58 -1.58
N LYS A 115 -19.25 8.86 -1.31
CA LYS A 115 -19.91 8.46 -0.06
C LYS A 115 -20.03 6.94 0.06
N ALA A 116 -20.38 6.25 -1.03
CA ALA A 116 -20.44 4.79 -1.07
C ALA A 116 -19.06 4.16 -0.79
N LYS A 117 -18.01 4.68 -1.42
CA LYS A 117 -16.63 4.21 -1.21
C LYS A 117 -16.13 4.50 0.21
N GLN A 118 -16.44 5.66 0.76
CA GLN A 118 -16.08 6.00 2.15
C GLN A 118 -16.77 5.05 3.14
N LYS A 119 -18.05 4.75 2.93
CA LYS A 119 -18.81 3.82 3.78
C LYS A 119 -18.27 2.39 3.72
N GLN A 120 -17.84 1.93 2.54
CA GLN A 120 -17.17 0.63 2.39
C GLN A 120 -15.83 0.58 3.14
N ILE A 121 -15.01 1.64 3.04
CA ILE A 121 -13.73 1.72 3.77
C ILE A 121 -13.96 1.73 5.28
N GLU A 122 -15.01 2.42 5.74
CA GLU A 122 -15.38 2.48 7.16
C GLU A 122 -15.92 1.13 7.67
N GLU A 123 -16.76 0.45 6.90
CA GLU A 123 -17.24 -0.91 7.20
C GLU A 123 -16.10 -1.94 7.19
N GLU A 124 -15.13 -1.83 6.27
CA GLU A 124 -13.92 -2.66 6.25
C GLU A 124 -13.00 -2.36 7.43
N ALA A 125 -12.80 -1.10 7.80
CA ALA A 125 -12.01 -0.73 8.98
C ALA A 125 -12.63 -1.26 10.28
N ILE A 126 -13.97 -1.24 10.39
CA ILE A 126 -14.70 -1.81 11.53
C ILE A 126 -14.58 -3.35 11.54
N LYS A 127 -14.59 -4.00 10.37
CA LYS A 127 -14.37 -5.46 10.25
C LYS A 127 -12.94 -5.86 10.60
N VAL A 128 -11.93 -5.11 10.16
CA VAL A 128 -10.51 -5.35 10.48
C VAL A 128 -10.24 -5.12 11.97
N SER A 129 -10.89 -4.14 12.59
CA SER A 129 -10.78 -3.90 14.05
C SER A 129 -11.47 -4.97 14.90
N ARG A 130 -12.48 -5.68 14.36
CA ARG A 130 -13.24 -6.74 15.07
C ARG A 130 -12.80 -8.16 14.72
N ALA A 131 -12.05 -8.35 13.65
CA ALA A 131 -11.48 -9.64 13.30
C ALA A 131 -10.25 -9.90 14.19
N LYS A 132 -10.32 -10.93 15.04
CA LYS A 132 -9.12 -11.53 15.62
C LYS A 132 -8.16 -11.86 14.47
N PRO A 133 -6.85 -11.60 14.58
CA PRO A 133 -5.90 -11.94 13.53
C PRO A 133 -6.04 -13.44 13.22
N GLN A 134 -6.48 -13.77 12.01
CA GLN A 134 -6.38 -15.15 11.53
C GLN A 134 -4.89 -15.45 11.41
N GLU A 135 -4.40 -16.35 12.26
CA GLU A 135 -3.04 -16.87 12.16
C GLU A 135 -2.84 -17.44 10.75
N ARG A 136 -1.97 -16.79 9.96
CA ARG A 136 -1.59 -17.34 8.66
C ARG A 136 -0.54 -18.40 8.91
N ILE A 137 -0.59 -19.50 8.17
CA ILE A 137 0.41 -20.57 8.23
C ILE A 137 1.82 -20.01 7.96
N GLU A 138 1.91 -18.92 7.18
CA GLU A 138 3.16 -18.17 6.95
C GLU A 138 3.77 -17.54 8.21
N ASP A 139 3.00 -17.28 9.27
CA ASP A 139 3.50 -16.72 10.53
C ASP A 139 4.28 -17.75 11.35
N TYR A 140 4.09 -19.05 11.09
CA TYR A 140 4.91 -20.14 11.65
C TYR A 140 6.26 -20.30 10.96
N LEU A 141 6.44 -19.73 9.76
CA LEU A 141 7.69 -19.79 8.99
C LEU A 141 8.63 -18.60 9.26
N ARG A 142 8.20 -17.63 10.07
CA ARG A 142 9.03 -16.50 10.50
C ARG A 142 9.71 -16.88 11.82
N MET A 143 11.01 -17.15 11.78
CA MET A 143 11.79 -17.26 13.01
C MET A 143 11.81 -15.90 13.70
N ASP A 144 11.26 -15.82 14.92
CA ASP A 144 11.34 -14.60 15.71
C ASP A 144 12.81 -14.38 16.12
N THR A 145 13.23 -13.11 16.10
CA THR A 145 14.65 -12.79 16.35
C THR A 145 15.01 -12.92 17.82
N LEU A 146 14.06 -12.65 18.73
CA LEU A 146 14.21 -12.75 20.17
C LEU A 146 12.88 -13.22 20.79
N GLU A 147 12.92 -14.35 21.50
CA GLU A 147 11.76 -14.99 22.11
C GLU A 147 12.01 -15.21 23.61
N ILE A 148 10.96 -15.07 24.41
CA ILE A 148 10.92 -15.49 25.80
C ILE A 148 9.80 -16.51 25.93
N GLU A 149 10.16 -17.75 26.23
CA GLU A 149 9.20 -18.80 26.57
C GLU A 149 9.00 -18.82 28.08
N ILE A 150 7.75 -18.93 28.52
CA ILE A 150 7.39 -18.97 29.93
C ILE A 150 6.54 -20.20 30.26
N GLY A 151 6.77 -20.77 31.44
CA GLY A 151 5.88 -21.74 32.05
C GLY A 151 4.56 -21.10 32.49
N TYR A 152 3.54 -21.94 32.73
CA TYR A 152 2.20 -21.46 33.04
C TYR A 152 2.09 -20.65 34.35
N GLY A 153 2.99 -20.88 35.30
CA GLY A 153 3.05 -20.17 36.58
C GLY A 153 3.50 -18.71 36.43
N LEU A 154 4.14 -18.36 35.31
CA LEU A 154 4.63 -17.01 35.04
C LEU A 154 3.66 -16.17 34.19
N ILE A 155 2.55 -16.74 33.71
CA ILE A 155 1.53 -16.04 32.92
C ILE A 155 1.04 -14.73 33.60
N PRO A 156 0.79 -14.71 34.93
CA PRO A 156 0.34 -13.49 35.60
C PRO A 156 1.31 -12.31 35.48
N LEU A 157 2.62 -12.58 35.34
CA LEU A 157 3.64 -11.53 35.19
C LEU A 157 3.57 -10.82 33.84
N VAL A 158 2.93 -11.44 32.84
CA VAL A 158 2.84 -10.93 31.47
C VAL A 158 1.49 -10.27 31.19
N ALA A 159 0.44 -10.63 31.94
CA ALA A 159 -0.90 -10.11 31.78
C ALA A 159 -1.10 -8.79 32.57
N PRO A 160 -1.26 -7.63 31.89
CA PRO A 160 -1.47 -6.35 32.60
C PRO A 160 -2.76 -6.33 33.43
N GLU A 161 -3.77 -7.09 32.99
CA GLU A 161 -5.05 -7.27 33.68
C GLU A 161 -4.89 -7.94 35.05
N GLN A 162 -3.80 -8.69 35.25
CA GLN A 162 -3.46 -9.39 36.49
C GLN A 162 -2.38 -8.65 37.30
N GLY A 163 -2.03 -7.42 36.90
CA GLY A 163 -0.97 -6.63 37.56
C GLY A 163 0.45 -7.00 37.12
N GLY A 164 0.61 -7.79 36.07
CA GLY A 164 1.92 -8.12 35.49
C GLY A 164 2.56 -6.93 34.78
N ASP A 165 3.86 -6.73 34.98
CA ASP A 165 4.64 -5.61 34.44
C ASP A 165 5.78 -6.05 33.50
N LEU A 166 5.88 -7.35 33.16
CA LEU A 166 7.00 -7.89 32.38
C LEU A 166 7.11 -7.23 31.00
N LEU A 167 6.00 -6.98 30.32
CA LEU A 167 5.98 -6.32 29.00
C LEU A 167 6.53 -4.89 29.07
N ASP A 168 6.19 -4.16 30.13
CA ASP A 168 6.67 -2.80 30.34
C ASP A 168 8.17 -2.80 30.67
N ARG A 169 8.63 -3.74 31.51
CA ARG A 169 10.05 -3.93 31.83
C ARG A 169 10.87 -4.28 30.60
N VAL A 170 10.39 -5.20 29.76
CA VAL A 170 11.05 -5.56 28.49
C VAL A 170 11.14 -4.33 27.58
N THR A 171 10.07 -3.53 27.50
CA THR A 171 10.06 -2.29 26.72
C THR A 171 11.07 -1.26 27.26
N ALA A 172 11.17 -1.12 28.58
CA ALA A 172 12.14 -0.24 29.22
C ALA A 172 13.59 -0.69 28.94
N ILE A 173 13.89 -1.98 29.07
CA ILE A 173 15.22 -2.55 28.77
C ILE A 173 15.60 -2.29 27.31
N ARG A 174 14.69 -2.48 26.36
CA ARG A 174 14.96 -2.20 24.93
C ARG A 174 15.32 -0.73 24.69
N ARG A 175 14.63 0.20 25.36
CA ARG A 175 14.94 1.64 25.29
C ARG A 175 16.30 1.95 25.92
N GLN A 176 16.60 1.34 27.04
CA GLN A 176 17.90 1.48 27.71
C GLN A 176 19.04 0.99 26.81
N CYS A 177 18.92 -0.20 26.21
CA CYS A 177 19.90 -0.71 25.25
C CYS A 177 20.11 0.25 24.07
N ALA A 178 19.04 0.85 23.55
CA ALA A 178 19.14 1.82 22.46
C ALA A 178 19.86 3.11 22.89
N SER A 179 19.60 3.59 24.11
CA SER A 179 20.17 4.83 24.63
C SER A 179 21.61 4.70 25.10
N GLU A 180 21.96 3.58 25.74
CA GLU A 180 23.28 3.38 26.37
C GLU A 180 24.26 2.68 25.42
N LEU A 181 23.80 1.71 24.64
CA LEU A 181 24.64 0.89 23.76
C LEU A 181 24.50 1.24 22.28
N GLY A 182 23.56 2.12 21.90
CA GLY A 182 23.25 2.42 20.50
C GLY A 182 22.61 1.25 19.74
N LEU A 183 22.19 0.19 20.45
CA LEU A 183 21.67 -1.03 19.87
C LEU A 183 20.13 -1.05 19.90
N VAL A 184 19.51 -1.06 18.72
CA VAL A 184 18.05 -1.21 18.60
C VAL A 184 17.67 -2.68 18.70
N VAL A 185 17.22 -3.10 19.88
CA VAL A 185 16.78 -4.48 20.13
C VAL A 185 15.45 -4.74 19.40
N PRO A 186 15.33 -5.84 18.62
CA PRO A 186 14.09 -6.19 17.91
C PRO A 186 12.92 -6.45 18.88
N PRO A 187 11.67 -6.50 18.39
CA PRO A 187 10.53 -6.88 19.21
C PRO A 187 10.76 -8.24 19.88
N VAL A 188 10.50 -8.31 21.17
CA VAL A 188 10.58 -9.56 21.95
C VAL A 188 9.22 -10.22 21.94
N ARG A 189 9.14 -11.46 21.46
CA ARG A 189 7.90 -12.23 21.50
C ARG A 189 7.87 -13.08 22.76
N ILE A 190 6.82 -12.96 23.55
CA ILE A 190 6.61 -13.79 24.73
C ILE A 190 5.61 -14.89 24.37
N ARG A 191 5.95 -16.14 24.67
CA ARG A 191 5.13 -17.31 24.36
C ARG A 191 4.99 -18.18 25.61
N ASP A 192 3.79 -18.67 25.87
CA ASP A 192 3.63 -19.75 26.82
C ASP A 192 4.15 -21.06 26.21
N ASN A 193 4.84 -21.85 27.03
CA ASN A 193 5.31 -23.17 26.66
C ASN A 193 4.94 -24.17 27.76
N LEU A 194 3.90 -24.98 27.49
CA LEU A 194 3.39 -25.99 28.40
C LEU A 194 4.38 -27.15 28.66
N GLN A 195 5.48 -27.23 27.91
CA GLN A 195 6.55 -28.21 28.14
C GLN A 195 7.56 -27.75 29.20
N LEU A 196 7.55 -26.46 29.58
CA LEU A 196 8.39 -25.93 30.65
C LEU A 196 7.77 -26.24 32.02
N LYS A 197 8.61 -26.29 33.05
CA LYS A 197 8.12 -26.32 34.44
C LYS A 197 7.30 -25.04 34.74
N PRO A 198 6.43 -25.06 35.77
CA PRO A 198 5.50 -23.96 36.05
C PRO A 198 6.17 -22.59 36.13
N ASN A 199 7.32 -22.54 36.81
CA ASN A 199 8.04 -21.33 37.16
C ASN A 199 9.29 -21.10 36.31
N GLU A 200 9.45 -21.88 35.24
CA GLU A 200 10.62 -21.83 34.37
C GLU A 200 10.41 -20.86 33.21
N TYR A 201 11.47 -20.18 32.81
CA TYR A 201 11.51 -19.36 31.60
C TYR A 201 12.75 -19.68 30.78
N LYS A 202 12.65 -19.47 29.46
CA LYS A 202 13.76 -19.59 28.52
C LYS A 202 13.82 -18.38 27.62
N ILE A 203 15.04 -17.93 27.32
CA ILE A 203 15.29 -16.86 26.36
C ILE A 203 15.94 -17.48 25.13
N LYS A 204 15.38 -17.20 23.96
CA LYS A 204 15.88 -17.71 22.68
C LYS A 204 16.20 -16.56 21.72
N ILE A 205 17.28 -16.68 20.97
CA ILE A 205 17.62 -15.79 19.86
C ILE A 205 17.62 -16.62 18.58
N LYS A 206 16.80 -16.23 17.60
CA LYS A 206 16.63 -16.96 16.34
C LYS A 206 16.36 -18.47 16.57
N GLY A 207 15.48 -18.78 17.53
CA GLY A 207 15.13 -20.15 17.92
C GLY A 207 16.17 -20.91 18.77
N VAL A 208 17.36 -20.36 19.00
CA VAL A 208 18.40 -21.00 19.83
C VAL A 208 18.29 -20.52 21.27
N GLU A 209 18.22 -21.46 22.21
CA GLU A 209 18.23 -21.17 23.65
C GLU A 209 19.58 -20.58 24.07
N ILE A 210 19.52 -19.40 24.71
CA ILE A 210 20.70 -18.69 25.20
C ILE A 210 20.73 -18.57 26.74
N ALA A 211 19.56 -18.69 27.39
CA ALA A 211 19.43 -18.64 28.84
C ALA A 211 18.17 -19.37 29.29
N GLN A 212 18.23 -19.95 30.49
CA GLN A 212 17.13 -20.60 31.18
C GLN A 212 17.22 -20.25 32.66
N GLY A 213 16.08 -20.13 33.33
CA GLY A 213 16.01 -19.94 34.77
C GLY A 213 14.63 -20.24 35.33
N GLU A 214 14.50 -20.18 36.65
CA GLU A 214 13.24 -20.32 37.37
C GLU A 214 12.97 -19.05 38.20
N VAL A 215 11.70 -18.64 38.28
CA VAL A 215 11.24 -17.46 39.03
C VAL A 215 10.00 -17.84 39.84
N MET A 216 9.96 -17.46 41.10
CA MET A 216 8.81 -17.65 41.98
C MET A 216 8.01 -16.34 42.05
N PRO A 217 6.84 -16.21 41.38
CA PRO A 217 6.11 -14.93 41.28
C PRO A 217 5.66 -14.35 42.63
N GLU A 218 5.34 -15.22 43.58
CA GLU A 218 4.84 -14.88 44.92
C GLU A 218 5.97 -14.71 45.95
N SER A 219 7.21 -14.56 45.51
CA SER A 219 8.37 -14.46 46.39
C SER A 219 9.34 -13.39 45.92
N TYR A 220 10.22 -12.95 46.82
CA TYR A 220 11.24 -11.96 46.52
C TYR A 220 12.61 -12.62 46.38
N LEU A 221 13.39 -12.18 45.40
CA LEU A 221 14.80 -12.55 45.30
C LEU A 221 15.64 -11.65 46.21
N ALA A 222 16.10 -12.21 47.33
CA ALA A 222 17.06 -11.53 48.19
C ALA A 222 18.48 -11.71 47.63
N MET A 223 19.13 -10.61 47.28
CA MET A 223 20.51 -10.61 46.81
C MET A 223 21.40 -9.91 47.84
N ASN A 224 22.50 -10.56 48.26
CA ASN A 224 23.50 -9.94 49.11
C ASN A 224 24.58 -9.26 48.22
N PRO A 225 24.67 -7.92 48.18
CA PRO A 225 25.70 -7.23 47.39
C PRO A 225 27.09 -7.21 48.06
N GLY A 226 27.27 -7.94 49.16
CA GLY A 226 28.54 -8.06 49.90
C GLY A 226 28.54 -7.40 51.29
N CYS A 227 27.43 -6.78 51.69
CA CYS A 227 27.30 -6.06 52.96
C CYS A 227 26.09 -6.50 53.81
N ALA A 228 25.31 -7.49 53.38
CA ALA A 228 24.21 -8.01 54.18
C ALA A 228 24.75 -8.81 55.38
N GLN A 229 24.07 -8.70 56.51
CA GLN A 229 24.41 -9.39 57.75
C GLN A 229 23.32 -10.41 58.09
N GLY A 230 23.75 -11.62 58.44
CA GLY A 230 22.86 -12.74 58.73
C GLY A 230 22.43 -13.50 57.47
N GLU A 231 21.93 -14.71 57.70
CA GLU A 231 21.28 -15.54 56.68
C GLU A 231 19.78 -15.48 56.90
N ILE A 232 19.02 -15.47 55.81
CA ILE A 232 17.57 -15.56 55.83
C ILE A 232 17.16 -16.95 55.35
N GLU A 233 16.14 -17.51 55.98
CA GLU A 233 15.56 -18.78 55.54
C GLU A 233 14.76 -18.55 54.25
N GLY A 234 15.08 -19.32 53.21
CA GLY A 234 14.51 -19.19 51.88
C GLY A 234 13.86 -20.48 51.40
N ILE A 235 13.45 -20.48 50.14
CA ILE A 235 13.00 -21.68 49.42
C ILE A 235 14.19 -22.13 48.57
N ASP A 236 14.60 -23.39 48.73
CA ASP A 236 15.68 -24.03 47.94
C ASP A 236 15.32 -24.13 46.45
#